data_AF-A0A1H0JEF7-F1
#
_entry.id   AF-A0A1H0JEF7-F1
#
_cell.length_a   1.000
_cell.length_b   1.000
_cell.length_c   1.000
_cell.angle_alpha   90.00
_cell.angle_beta   90.00
_cell.angle_gamma   90.00
#
_symmetry.space_group_name_H-M   'P 1'
#
loop_
_entity.id
_entity.type
_entity.pdbx_description
1 polymer ?
#
loop_
_entity_poly.entity_id
_entity_poly.type
_entity_poly.pdbx_seq_one_letter_code
_entity_poly.pdbx_strand_id
1 'polypeptide(L)' 'MGINTERDIEANLQIGPTDHGMVRLFIEAGEIEIPMDFSPEEAEEIAEEIRAAARMARGVKPRK' A
#
# COMPACT_ATOMS: atom_id res chain seq x y z
N MET A 1 -0.96 -12.02 -14.10
CA MET A 1 -1.19 -12.21 -12.65
C MET A 1 -1.80 -10.92 -12.14
N GLY A 2 -3.03 -10.97 -11.64
CA GLY A 2 -3.80 -9.77 -11.26
C GLY A 2 -3.92 -9.63 -9.75
N ILE A 3 -4.34 -8.45 -9.31
CA ILE A 3 -4.59 -8.07 -7.90
C ILE A 3 -5.53 -9.03 -7.12
N ASN A 4 -6.29 -9.88 -7.81
CA ASN A 4 -7.26 -10.81 -7.23
C ASN A 4 -6.74 -12.24 -7.10
N THR A 5 -5.44 -12.49 -7.34
CA THR A 5 -4.86 -13.83 -7.22
C THR A 5 -4.32 -14.00 -5.80
N GLU A 6 -4.94 -14.85 -4.99
CA GLU A 6 -4.48 -15.14 -3.63
C GLU A 6 -3.06 -15.74 -3.65
N ARG A 7 -2.21 -15.30 -2.72
CA ARG A 7 -0.87 -15.88 -2.48
C ARG A 7 -0.67 -16.00 -0.98
N ASP A 8 -0.13 -17.13 -0.54
CA ASP A 8 0.31 -17.36 0.85
C ASP A 8 1.67 -16.69 1.11
N ILE A 9 1.76 -15.38 0.90
CA ILE A 9 2.94 -14.58 1.26
C ILE A 9 2.52 -13.60 2.34
N GLU A 10 3.12 -13.74 3.51
CA GLU A 10 3.03 -12.74 4.59
C GLU A 10 3.93 -11.56 4.24
N ALA A 11 3.37 -10.35 4.27
CA ALA A 11 4.10 -9.12 4.00
C ALA A 11 3.80 -8.08 5.08
N ASN A 12 4.83 -7.38 5.52
CA ASN A 12 4.72 -6.24 6.42
C ASN A 12 4.78 -4.94 5.61
N LEU A 13 3.91 -3.99 5.95
CA LEU A 13 3.90 -2.64 5.36
C LEU A 13 4.20 -1.62 6.47
N GLN A 14 5.21 -0.78 6.25
CA GLN A 14 5.55 0.34 7.11
C GLN A 14 5.50 1.65 6.33
N ILE A 15 5.02 2.73 6.97
CA ILE A 15 4.89 4.05 6.35
C ILE A 15 5.49 5.09 7.29
N GLY A 16 6.37 5.96 6.81
CA GLY A 16 6.98 7.00 7.63
C GLY A 16 7.77 8.04 6.83
N PRO A 17 8.16 9.16 7.48
CA PRO A 17 9.00 10.17 6.84
C PRO A 17 10.44 9.68 6.66
N THR A 18 11.12 10.25 5.68
CA THR A 18 12.56 10.07 5.43
C THR A 18 13.33 11.33 5.84
N ASP A 19 14.64 11.20 6.00
CA ASP A 19 15.53 12.32 6.28
C ASP A 19 15.63 13.33 5.12
N HIS A 20 15.12 12.98 3.93
CA HIS A 20 15.07 13.83 2.75
C HIS A 20 13.74 14.59 2.60
N GLY A 21 12.83 14.49 3.58
CA GLY A 21 11.52 15.13 3.53
C GLY A 21 10.49 14.40 2.68
N MET A 22 10.79 13.18 2.24
CA MET A 22 9.89 12.30 1.49
C MET A 22 9.13 11.36 2.43
N VAL A 23 8.03 10.78 1.98
CA VAL A 23 7.30 9.71 2.68
C VAL A 23 7.69 8.36 2.07
N ARG A 24 8.14 7.42 2.91
CA ARG A 24 8.50 6.06 2.50
C ARG A 24 7.36 5.09 2.78
N LEU A 25 7.00 4.31 1.77
CA LEU A 25 6.26 3.05 1.90
C LEU A 25 7.27 1.91 1.79
N PHE A 26 7.42 1.14 2.86
CA PHE A 26 8.35 0.02 2.93
C PHE A 26 7.58 -1.29 3.02
N ILE A 27 7.78 -2.16 2.03
CA ILE A 27 7.17 -3.49 1.99
C ILE A 27 8.26 -4.52 2.20
N GLU A 28 8.07 -5.39 3.19
CA GLU A 28 8.95 -6.51 3.50
C GLU A 28 8.16 -7.81 3.32
N ALA A 29 8.66 -8.72 2.48
CA ALA A 29 8.05 -10.01 2.21
C ALA A 29 9.12 -11.10 2.13
N GLY A 30 9.36 -11.79 3.26
CA GLY A 30 10.44 -12.77 3.38
C GLY A 30 11.81 -12.11 3.22
N GLU A 31 12.56 -12.52 2.19
CA GLU A 31 13.88 -11.96 1.87
C GLU A 31 13.81 -10.74 0.93
N ILE A 32 12.61 -10.33 0.51
CA ILE A 32 12.40 -9.22 -0.42
C ILE A 32 11.99 -7.97 0.35
N GLU A 33 12.78 -6.91 0.18
CA GLU A 33 12.50 -5.57 0.71
C GLU A 33 12.33 -4.58 -0.43
N ILE A 34 11.22 -3.84 -0.42
CA ILE A 34 10.89 -2.84 -1.45
C ILE A 34 10.60 -1.49 -0.77
N PRO A 35 11.61 -0.60 -0.71
CA PRO A 35 11.40 0.80 -0.32
C PRO A 35 10.90 1.62 -1.51
N MET A 36 9.83 2.39 -1.31
CA MET A 36 9.31 3.36 -2.27
C MET A 36 9.15 4.71 -1.59
N ASP A 37 9.80 5.74 -2.13
CA ASP A 37 9.77 7.10 -1.60
C ASP A 37 8.94 8.00 -2.50
N PHE A 38 8.05 8.77 -1.88
CA PHE A 38 7.11 9.66 -2.55
C PHE A 38 7.22 11.07 -1.96
N SER A 39 6.94 12.09 -2.77
CA SER A 39 6.80 13.45 -2.23
C SER A 39 5.62 13.50 -1.24
N PRO A 40 5.57 14.50 -0.34
CA PRO A 40 4.41 14.71 0.52
C PRO A 40 3.10 14.79 -0.26
N GLU A 41 3.09 15.49 -1.40
CA GLU A 41 1.93 15.64 -2.27
C GLU A 41 1.51 14.30 -2.91
N GLU A 42 2.46 13.53 -3.44
CA GLU A 42 2.20 12.18 -3.98
C GLU A 42 1.66 11.24 -2.89
N ALA A 43 2.19 11.32 -1.67
CA ALA A 43 1.72 10.51 -0.54
C ALA A 43 0.28 10.88 -0.11
N GLU A 44 -0.09 12.15 -0.19
CA GLU A 44 -1.47 12.61 0.05
C GLU A 44 -2.43 12.07 -1.02
N GLU A 45 -2.03 12.10 -2.30
CA GLU A 45 -2.82 11.52 -3.40
C GLU A 45 -3.04 10.00 -3.20
N ILE A 46 -1.97 9.25 -2.88
CA ILE A 46 -2.05 7.81 -2.58
C ILE A 46 -3.00 7.55 -1.40
N ALA A 47 -2.94 8.36 -0.34
CA ALA A 47 -3.82 8.20 0.82
C ALA A 47 -5.30 8.40 0.45
N GLU A 48 -5.61 9.37 -0.42
CA GLU A 48 -6.97 9.59 -0.91
C GLU A 48 -7.44 8.45 -1.84
N GLU A 49 -6.58 7.92 -2.70
CA GLU A 49 -6.90 6.73 -3.51
C GLU A 49 -7.22 5.51 -2.64
N ILE A 50 -6.42 5.25 -1.59
CA ILE A 50 -6.67 4.17 -0.63
C ILE A 50 -8.02 4.37 0.08
N ARG A 51 -8.32 5.61 0.51
CA ARG A 51 -9.61 5.93 1.14
C ARG A 51 -10.78 5.73 0.17
N ALA A 52 -10.61 6.07 -1.10
CA ALA A 52 -11.63 5.84 -2.13
C ALA A 52 -11.84 4.33 -2.36
N ALA A 53 -10.76 3.57 -2.51
CA ALA A 53 -10.79 2.11 -2.63
C ALA A 53 -11.46 1.44 -1.43
N ALA A 54 -11.13 1.86 -0.20
CA ALA A 54 -11.75 1.34 1.02
C ALA A 54 -13.26 1.63 1.05
N ARG A 55 -13.69 2.82 0.61
CA ARG A 55 -15.11 3.16 0.49
C ARG A 55 -15.82 2.26 -0.52
N MET A 56 -15.22 2.00 -1.68
CA MET A 56 -15.76 1.09 -2.68
C MET A 56 -15.85 -0.35 -2.16
N ALA A 57 -14.78 -0.85 -1.53
CA ALA A 57 -14.68 -2.20 -1.00
C ALA A 57 -15.76 -2.52 0.05
N ARG A 58 -16.12 -1.56 0.91
CA ARG A 58 -17.20 -1.71 1.90
C ARG A 58 -18.57 -1.99 1.26
N GLY A 59 -18.78 -1.58 0.01
CA GLY A 59 -20.00 -1.84 -0.75
C GLY A 59 -20.01 -3.18 -1.48
N VAL A 60 -18.86 -3.86 -1.59
CA VAL A 60 -18.74 -5.14 -2.28
C VAL A 60 -19.16 -6.26 -1.34
N LYS A 61 -20.21 -7.02 -1.71
CA LYS A 61 -20.51 -8.28 -1.03
C LYS A 61 -19.45 -9.31 -1.45
N PRO A 62 -18.75 -9.97 -0.50
CA PRO A 62 -17.84 -11.04 -0.86
C PRO A 62 -18.61 -12.11 -1.63
N ARG A 63 -18.09 -12.53 -2.79
CA ARG A 63 -18.64 -13.67 -3.52
C ARG A 63 -18.35 -14.91 -2.66
N LYS A 64 -19.41 -15.58 -2.20
CA LYS A 64 -19.31 -16.91 -1.60
C LYS A 64 -18.82 -17.92 -2.61
#